data_AF-X0XIH1-F1
#
_entry.id   AF-X0XIH1-F1
#
_cell.length_a   1.000
_cell.length_b   1.000
_cell.length_c   1.000
_cell.angle_alpha   90.00
_cell.angle_beta   90.00
_cell.angle_gamma   90.00
#
_symmetry.space_group_name_H-M   'P 1'
#
loop_
_entity.id
_entity.type
_entity.pdbx_description
1 polymer ?
#
loop_
_entity_poly.entity_id
_entity_poly.type
_entity_poly.pdbx_seq_one_letter_code
_entity_poly.pdbx_strand_id
1 'polypeptide(L)' 'SVVPLFRRQIEQGEAITITDPNVRRYFMEISEAVFLILEATMMGSESEICILDMGEPVKIVDLA' A
#
# COMPACT_ATOMS: atom_id res chain seq x y z
N SER A 1 -0.09 9.15 -0.91
CA SER A 1 -0.63 7.99 -0.19
C SER A 1 -1.03 8.42 1.22
N VAL A 2 -1.63 7.54 2.01
CA VAL A 2 -2.16 7.86 3.35
C VAL A 2 -1.06 8.13 4.38
N VAL A 3 0.02 7.34 4.40
CA VAL A 3 1.11 7.46 5.39
C VAL A 3 1.78 8.85 5.38
N PRO A 4 2.18 9.41 4.21
CA PRO A 4 2.73 10.77 4.17
C PRO A 4 1.73 11.86 4.54
N LEU A 5 0.43 11.64 4.27
CA LEU A 5 -0.61 12.60 4.65
C LEU A 5 -0.74 12.65 6.18
N PHE A 6 -0.85 11.49 6.83
CA PHE A 6 -0.91 11.41 8.29
C PHE A 6 0.32 12.02 8.94
N ARG A 7 1.52 11.72 8.41
CA ARG A 7 2.76 12.34 8.90
C ARG A 7 2.70 13.87 8.85
N ARG A 8 2.25 14.45 7.73
CA ARG A 8 2.11 15.92 7.60
C ARG A 8 1.10 16.49 8.60
N GLN A 9 -0.04 15.83 8.80
CA GLN A 9 -1.05 16.26 9.77
C GLN A 9 -0.47 16.27 11.20
N ILE A 10 0.27 15.23 11.57
CA ILE A 10 0.95 15.15 12.88
C ILE A 10 1.99 16.26 13.02
N GLU A 11 2.84 16.47 12.00
CA GLU A 11 3.87 17.52 12.00
C GLU A 11 3.26 18.93 12.11
N GLN A 12 2.04 19.13 11.62
CA GLN A 12 1.29 20.38 11.69
C GLN A 12 0.44 20.51 12.96
N GLY A 13 0.38 19.48 13.81
CA GLY A 13 -0.49 19.44 15.00
C GLY A 13 -1.98 19.34 14.66
N GLU A 14 -2.32 18.92 13.45
CA GLU A 14 -3.69 18.70 13.01
C GLU A 14 -4.20 17.32 13.45
N ALA A 15 -5.51 17.20 13.61
CA ALA A 15 -6.14 15.90 13.83
C ALA A 15 -6.00 15.02 12.57
N ILE A 16 -5.75 13.73 12.77
CA ILE A 16 -5.70 12.77 11.66
C ILE A 16 -7.09 12.63 11.02
N THR A 17 -7.14 12.76 9.70
CA THR A 17 -8.40 12.64 8.96
C THR A 17 -8.64 11.20 8.51
N ILE A 18 -9.71 10.59 9.01
CA ILE A 18 -10.19 9.27 8.58
C ILE A 18 -11.47 9.43 7.79
N THR A 19 -11.49 8.97 6.54
CA THR A 19 -12.68 9.10 5.68
C THR A 19 -13.75 8.06 5.99
N ASP A 20 -13.35 6.80 6.19
CA ASP A 20 -14.24 5.71 6.62
C ASP A 20 -13.42 4.71 7.47
N PRO A 21 -13.82 4.45 8.72
CA PRO A 21 -13.10 3.56 9.64
C PRO A 21 -13.11 2.09 9.24
N ASN A 22 -13.98 1.67 8.32
CA ASN A 22 -14.09 0.28 7.88
C ASN A 22 -13.17 -0.06 6.70
N VAL A 23 -12.50 0.94 6.11
CA VAL A 23 -11.62 0.74 4.93
C VAL A 23 -10.41 -0.10 5.32
N ARG A 24 -10.16 -1.14 4.51
CA ARG A 24 -8.98 -2.00 4.59
C ARG A 24 -8.13 -1.88 3.33
N ARG A 25 -6.81 -1.93 3.47
CA ARG A 25 -5.85 -1.85 2.36
C ARG A 25 -4.74 -2.86 2.54
N TYR A 26 -4.33 -3.46 1.43
CA TYR A 26 -3.05 -4.17 1.36
C TYR A 26 -1.92 -3.15 1.31
N PHE A 27 -0.83 -3.49 1.99
CA PHE A 27 0.39 -2.71 2.01
C PHE A 27 1.52 -3.59 1.50
N MET A 28 2.44 -2.97 0.79
CA MET A 28 3.61 -3.60 0.22
C MET A 28 4.76 -2.61 0.31
N GLU A 29 5.95 -3.13 0.51
CA GLU A 29 7.17 -2.35 0.43
C GLU A 29 7.48 -1.98 -1.02
N ILE A 30 8.14 -0.84 -1.20
CA ILE A 30 8.51 -0.36 -2.54
C ILE A 30 9.41 -1.39 -3.25
N SER A 31 10.30 -2.05 -2.51
CA SER A 31 11.18 -3.10 -3.06
C SER A 31 10.42 -4.30 -3.59
N GLU A 32 9.30 -4.69 -2.96
CA GLU A 32 8.47 -5.81 -3.42
C GLU A 32 7.76 -5.46 -4.73
N ALA A 33 7.34 -4.20 -4.89
CA ALA A 33 6.80 -3.67 -6.15
C ALA A 33 7.80 -3.82 -7.29
N VAL A 34 9.03 -3.36 -7.04
CA VAL A 34 10.11 -3.41 -8.02
C VAL A 34 10.46 -4.85 -8.36
N PHE A 35 10.52 -5.72 -7.37
CA PHE A 35 10.78 -7.14 -7.57
C PHE A 35 9.71 -7.80 -8.44
N LEU A 36 8.41 -7.57 -8.15
CA LEU A 36 7.30 -8.08 -8.96
C LEU A 36 7.41 -7.63 -10.43
N ILE A 37 7.75 -6.36 -10.66
CA ILE A 37 7.93 -5.82 -12.02
C ILE A 37 9.09 -6.53 -12.72
N LEU A 38 10.22 -6.70 -12.05
CA LEU A 38 11.39 -7.39 -12.63
C LEU A 38 11.07 -8.85 -12.96
N GLU A 39 10.43 -9.59 -12.05
CA GLU A 39 10.02 -10.98 -12.32
C GLU A 39 9.05 -11.08 -13.50
N ALA A 40 8.01 -10.24 -13.51
CA ALA A 40 7.04 -10.20 -14.60
C ALA A 40 7.70 -9.91 -15.96
N THR A 41 8.73 -9.05 -15.99
CA THR A 41 9.46 -8.76 -17.25
C THR A 41 10.29 -9.94 -17.74
N MET A 42 10.77 -10.81 -16.84
CA MET A 42 11.56 -11.99 -17.19
C MET A 42 10.70 -13.16 -17.66
N MET A 43 9.48 -13.29 -17.13
CA MET A 43 8.56 -14.40 -17.47
C MET A 43 7.99 -14.27 -18.89
N GLY A 44 7.98 -13.06 -19.47
CA GLY A 44 7.96 -12.81 -20.92
C GLY A 44 6.79 -13.38 -21.72
N SER A 45 5.74 -13.88 -21.06
CA SER A 45 4.63 -14.57 -21.71
C SER A 45 3.47 -13.60 -21.94
N GLU A 46 2.99 -13.52 -23.19
CA GLU A 46 1.82 -12.71 -23.51
C GLU A 46 0.62 -13.22 -22.70
N SER A 47 -0.04 -12.32 -21.95
CA SER A 47 -1.27 -12.53 -21.17
C SER A 47 -1.14 -13.08 -19.75
N GLU A 48 0.06 -13.12 -19.14
CA GLU A 48 0.17 -13.44 -17.70
C GLU A 48 -0.07 -12.22 -16.80
N ILE A 49 -0.88 -12.42 -15.76
CA ILE A 49 -1.13 -11.42 -14.72
C ILE A 49 -0.38 -11.85 -13.46
N CYS A 50 0.60 -11.06 -13.05
CA CYS A 50 1.33 -11.27 -11.81
C CYS A 50 0.67 -10.49 -10.66
N ILE A 51 0.39 -11.18 -9.55
CA ILE A 51 -0.15 -10.57 -8.33
C ILE A 51 0.80 -10.94 -7.19
N LEU A 52 1.21 -9.93 -6.43
CA LEU A 52 1.98 -10.12 -5.21
C LEU A 52 1.04 -10.46 -4.05
N ASP A 53 1.38 -11.51 -3.30
CA ASP A 53 0.75 -11.79 -2.02
C ASP A 53 1.26 -10.78 -0.97
N MET A 54 0.36 -9.91 -0.53
CA MET A 54 0.63 -8.85 0.44
C MET A 54 0.15 -9.23 1.86
N GLY A 55 -0.20 -10.50 2.08
CA GLY A 55 -0.75 -10.97 3.35
C GLY A 55 -2.17 -10.47 3.60
N GLU A 56 -2.47 -10.07 4.84
CA GLU A 56 -3.80 -9.63 5.25
C GLU A 56 -3.98 -8.11 5.10
N PRO A 57 -5.15 -7.63 4.64
CA PRO A 57 -5.39 -6.21 4.49
C PRO A 57 -5.61 -5.54 5.86
N VAL A 58 -4.90 -4.44 6.08
CA VAL A 58 -4.90 -3.69 7.34
C VAL A 58 -5.99 -2.60 7.31
N LYS A 59 -6.67 -2.36 8.44
CA LYS A 59 -7.63 -1.24 8.52
C LYS A 59 -6.87 0.09 8.58
N ILE A 60 -7.38 1.10 7.89
CA ILE A 60 -6.76 2.44 7.88
C ILE A 60 -6.76 3.08 9.28
N VAL A 61 -7.76 2.78 10.11
CA VAL A 61 -7.82 3.28 11.49
C VAL A 61 -6.72 2.71 12.38
N ASP A 62 -6.22 1.50 12.10
CA ASP A 62 -5.16 0.87 12.89
C ASP A 62 -3.77 1.45 12.53
N LEU A 63 -3.68 2.23 11.45
CA LEU A 63 -2.47 2.90 10.98
C LEU A 63 -2.35 4.35 11.47
N ALA A 64 -3.45 4.93 11.93
CA ALA A 64 -3.58 6.32 12.38
C ALA A 64 -3.14 6.51 13.82
#